data_AF-A0A7M2Y4V0-F1
#
_entry.id   AF-A0A7M2Y4V0-F1
#
_cell.length_a   1.000
_cell.length_b   1.000
_cell.length_c   1.000
_cell.angle_alpha   90.00
_cell.angle_beta   90.00
_cell.angle_gamma   90.00
#
_symmetry.space_group_name_H-M   'P 1'
#
loop_
_entity.id
_entity.type
_entity.pdbx_description
1 polymer ?
#
loop_
_entity_poly.entity_id
_entity_poly.type
_entity_poly.pdbx_seq_one_letter_code
_entity_poly.pdbx_strand_id
1 'polypeptide(L)'
;MSTTTYTVEIPPIHYLLLGMETTNFSNENSEIAKEEALSYLSKVLKEAVQKEVIEIWDFENDHSSNLEKITNLENSIYTQENGNIDFERILQCQIRYTFNKYIRKNAVFNQHIHGNAKEKLDSYGFLALTGSQSERHGKSTIFKIKNEEKGGTRNGFARRKKENYQLNYFDKLKIQEVREIFYNEENNYQKVILNTDSFLEFEKIFLSINNTFFITKYLFVPKNYEKYSTEILDLLVQTYSNENKFEFYTDVEIEGVHFYVYTHENISCSLTYSKTGKLYIRDFNGVKEVDEHTTFSDIIEIQTNDQELKNIIEII
;
A
#
# COMPACT_ATOMS: atom_id res chain seq x y z
N MET A 1 10.06 -18.00 27.32
CA MET A 1 8.74 -17.31 27.34
C MET A 1 8.42 -16.95 25.91
N SER A 2 7.27 -17.36 25.40
CA SER A 2 6.85 -17.03 24.03
C SER A 2 6.48 -15.55 23.97
N THR A 3 7.26 -14.74 23.26
CA THR A 3 6.91 -13.35 22.97
C THR A 3 5.86 -13.32 21.86
N THR A 4 4.74 -12.67 22.17
CA THR A 4 3.67 -12.40 21.20
C THR A 4 3.83 -10.98 20.69
N THR A 5 3.86 -10.81 19.37
CA THR A 5 3.86 -9.50 18.72
C THR A 5 2.45 -9.21 18.22
N TYR A 6 1.93 -8.05 18.59
CA TYR A 6 0.64 -7.54 18.15
C TYR A 6 0.85 -6.49 17.06
N THR A 7 0.13 -6.59 15.95
CA THR A 7 0.23 -5.67 14.82
C THR A 7 -1.11 -4.99 14.60
N VAL A 8 -1.15 -3.67 14.71
CA VAL A 8 -2.29 -2.88 14.24
C VAL A 8 -2.09 -2.61 12.76
N GLU A 9 -2.84 -3.32 11.92
CA GLU A 9 -2.80 -3.21 10.47
C GLU A 9 -3.66 -2.04 10.00
N ILE A 10 -3.00 -1.04 9.41
CA ILE A 10 -3.64 0.11 8.76
C ILE A 10 -3.44 -0.03 7.25
N PRO A 11 -4.51 -0.28 6.49
CA PRO A 11 -4.40 -0.44 5.05
C PRO A 11 -3.91 0.86 4.36
N PRO A 12 -3.26 0.74 3.19
CA PRO A 12 -2.75 1.87 2.40
C PRO A 12 -3.71 3.05 2.27
N ILE A 13 -4.97 2.75 1.95
CA ILE A 13 -5.99 3.78 1.75
C ILE A 13 -6.31 4.55 3.05
N HIS A 14 -6.22 3.87 4.19
CA HIS A 14 -6.45 4.47 5.51
C HIS A 14 -5.25 5.27 5.96
N TYR A 15 -4.02 4.80 5.67
CA TYR A 15 -2.82 5.62 5.86
C TYR A 15 -2.94 6.95 5.11
N LEU A 16 -3.34 6.92 3.83
CA LEU A 16 -3.48 8.15 3.03
C LEU A 16 -4.53 9.13 3.60
N LEU A 17 -5.61 8.61 4.18
CA LEU A 17 -6.71 9.44 4.70
C LEU A 17 -6.48 9.89 6.15
N LEU A 18 -5.76 9.10 6.95
CA LEU A 18 -5.58 9.32 8.38
C LEU A 18 -4.19 9.84 8.74
N GLY A 19 -3.15 9.47 7.98
CA GLY A 19 -1.74 9.74 8.29
C GLY A 19 -1.16 8.82 9.37
N MET A 20 -1.79 7.66 9.62
CA MET A 20 -1.39 6.71 10.66
C MET A 20 -0.88 5.41 10.05
N GLU A 21 0.20 4.86 10.61
CA GLU A 21 0.95 3.72 10.07
C GLU A 21 0.61 2.40 10.73
N THR A 22 0.79 1.30 9.97
CA THR A 22 0.79 -0.03 10.56
C THR A 22 1.91 -0.12 11.60
N THR A 23 1.57 -0.53 12.83
CA THR A 23 2.52 -0.50 13.95
C THR A 23 2.56 -1.85 14.66
N ASN A 24 3.77 -2.30 15.02
CA ASN A 24 4.01 -3.53 15.79
C ASN A 24 4.28 -3.19 17.26
N PHE A 25 3.68 -3.97 18.16
CA PHE A 25 3.79 -3.86 19.60
C PHE A 25 4.29 -5.19 20.15
N SER A 26 5.41 -5.17 20.86
CA SER A 26 6.03 -6.34 21.48
C SER A 26 6.57 -5.97 22.85
N ASN A 27 6.23 -6.75 23.87
CA ASN A 27 6.67 -6.55 25.25
C ASN A 27 6.96 -7.92 25.89
N GLU A 28 7.83 -7.95 26.90
CA GLU A 28 8.08 -9.16 27.71
C GLU A 28 6.79 -9.70 28.32
N ASN A 29 5.88 -8.79 28.72
CA ASN A 29 4.53 -9.14 29.11
C ASN A 29 3.57 -8.97 27.91
N SER A 30 3.06 -10.09 27.40
CA SER A 30 2.13 -10.12 26.27
C SER A 30 0.85 -9.31 26.50
N GLU A 31 0.36 -9.17 27.73
CA GLU A 31 -0.86 -8.39 28.00
C GLU A 31 -0.58 -6.88 27.85
N ILE A 32 0.61 -6.40 28.26
CA ILE A 32 0.99 -5.00 28.07
C ILE A 32 1.09 -4.66 26.57
N ALA A 33 1.73 -5.52 25.78
CA ALA A 33 1.83 -5.31 24.33
C ALA A 33 0.45 -5.26 23.65
N LYS A 34 -0.49 -6.08 24.15
CA LYS A 34 -1.87 -6.10 23.66
C LYS A 34 -2.61 -4.82 24.04
N GLU A 35 -2.47 -4.33 25.26
CA GLU A 35 -3.09 -3.08 25.71
C GLU A 35 -2.56 -1.87 24.92
N GLU A 36 -1.26 -1.80 24.67
CA GLU A 36 -0.65 -0.75 23.83
C GLU A 36 -1.22 -0.78 22.40
N ALA A 37 -1.33 -1.98 21.81
CA ALA A 37 -1.90 -2.15 20.48
C ALA A 37 -3.39 -1.77 20.43
N LEU A 38 -4.18 -2.12 21.45
CA LEU A 38 -5.58 -1.73 21.57
C LEU A 38 -5.75 -0.23 21.77
N SER A 39 -4.85 0.41 22.52
CA SER A 39 -4.85 1.86 22.69
C SER A 39 -4.55 2.57 21.38
N TYR A 40 -3.56 2.08 20.62
CA TYR A 40 -3.25 2.61 19.30
C TYR A 40 -4.41 2.43 18.32
N LEU A 41 -5.01 1.24 18.25
CA LEU A 41 -6.19 1.01 17.40
C LEU A 41 -7.38 1.89 17.83
N SER A 42 -7.57 2.12 19.12
CA SER A 42 -8.61 3.02 19.63
C SER A 42 -8.41 4.44 19.12
N LYS A 43 -7.17 4.94 19.12
CA LYS A 43 -6.81 6.23 18.54
C LYS A 43 -7.11 6.28 17.04
N VAL A 44 -6.70 5.25 16.28
CA VAL A 44 -6.98 5.16 14.83
C VAL A 44 -8.48 5.29 14.55
N LEU A 45 -9.32 4.59 15.31
CA LEU A 45 -10.77 4.61 15.10
C LEU A 45 -11.42 5.94 15.46
N LYS A 46 -11.02 6.55 16.58
CA LYS A 46 -11.52 7.89 16.95
C LYS A 46 -11.20 8.89 15.84
N GLU A 47 -9.98 8.88 15.34
CA GLU A 47 -9.55 9.76 14.25
C GLU A 47 -10.28 9.44 12.93
N ALA A 48 -10.52 8.15 12.63
CA ALA A 48 -11.24 7.74 11.44
C ALA A 48 -12.73 8.15 11.44
N VAL A 49 -13.40 8.10 12.60
CA VAL A 49 -14.76 8.62 12.75
C VAL A 49 -14.78 10.15 12.62
N GLN A 50 -13.85 10.83 13.31
CA GLN A 50 -13.77 12.29 13.29
C GLN A 50 -13.49 12.86 11.89
N LYS A 51 -12.63 12.19 11.12
CA LYS A 51 -12.33 12.55 9.72
C LYS A 51 -13.36 12.04 8.72
N GLU A 52 -14.44 11.40 9.19
CA GLU A 52 -15.44 10.76 8.34
C GLU A 52 -14.82 9.81 7.29
N VAL A 53 -13.79 9.05 7.68
CA VAL A 53 -13.22 7.96 6.87
C VAL A 53 -13.99 6.67 7.12
N ILE A 54 -14.54 6.52 8.32
CA ILE A 54 -15.52 5.50 8.67
C ILE A 54 -16.75 6.16 9.29
N GLU A 55 -17.90 5.55 9.09
CA GLU A 55 -19.13 5.85 9.81
C GLU A 55 -19.53 4.61 10.59
N ILE A 56 -19.81 4.80 11.87
CA ILE A 56 -20.32 3.75 12.73
C ILE A 56 -21.77 4.09 13.06
N TRP A 57 -22.64 3.11 12.88
CA TRP A 57 -24.07 3.21 13.10
C TRP A 57 -24.47 2.18 14.13
N ASP A 58 -25.21 2.59 15.14
CA ASP A 58 -25.74 1.70 16.17
C ASP A 58 -27.22 1.96 16.39
N PHE A 59 -27.91 0.99 16.97
CA PHE A 59 -29.29 1.17 17.38
C PHE A 59 -29.35 2.07 18.60
N GLU A 60 -30.32 2.99 18.62
CA GLU A 60 -30.55 3.92 19.72
C GLU A 60 -30.74 3.19 21.08
N ASN A 61 -31.28 1.97 21.04
CA ASN A 61 -31.35 1.02 22.14
C ASN A 61 -31.63 -0.40 21.60
N ASP A 62 -31.54 -1.42 22.47
CA ASP A 62 -31.72 -2.84 22.15
C ASP A 62 -33.10 -3.21 21.56
N HIS A 63 -34.05 -2.27 21.55
CA HIS A 63 -35.42 -2.44 21.03
C HIS A 63 -35.76 -1.49 19.87
N SER A 64 -34.82 -0.63 19.47
CA SER A 64 -35.01 0.34 18.40
C SER A 64 -34.74 -0.30 17.03
N SER A 65 -35.57 0.03 16.05
CA SER A 65 -35.30 -0.28 14.63
C SER A 65 -34.51 0.84 13.94
N ASN A 66 -34.26 1.95 14.63
CA ASN A 66 -33.61 3.13 14.07
C ASN A 66 -32.12 3.10 14.37
N LEU A 67 -31.33 3.16 13.30
CA LEU A 67 -29.89 3.34 13.38
C LEU A 67 -29.57 4.83 13.48
N GLU A 68 -28.72 5.19 14.43
CA GLU A 68 -28.15 6.53 14.56
C GLU A 68 -26.67 6.51 14.23
N LYS A 69 -26.19 7.55 13.52
CA LYS A 69 -24.77 7.72 13.22
C LYS A 69 -24.05 8.14 14.50
N ILE A 70 -23.09 7.34 14.94
CA ILE A 70 -22.18 7.70 16.00
C ILE A 70 -21.22 8.77 15.46
N THR A 71 -21.31 9.97 16.02
CA THR A 71 -20.45 11.11 15.64
C THR A 71 -19.30 11.31 16.63
N ASN A 72 -19.40 10.74 17.84
CA ASN A 72 -18.36 10.80 18.85
C ASN A 72 -18.22 9.47 19.59
N LEU A 73 -17.04 8.84 19.48
CA LEU A 73 -16.70 7.60 20.16
C LEU A 73 -16.29 7.79 21.63
N GLU A 74 -16.07 9.02 22.09
CA GLU A 74 -15.76 9.34 23.49
C GLU A 74 -16.98 9.23 24.43
N ASN A 75 -18.17 8.95 23.89
CA ASN A 75 -19.35 8.69 24.69
C ASN A 75 -19.14 7.41 25.54
N SER A 76 -19.67 7.40 26.77
CA SER A 76 -19.40 6.39 27.80
C SER A 76 -19.82 4.96 27.44
N ILE A 77 -20.65 4.79 26.40
CA ILE A 77 -21.13 3.47 25.94
C ILE A 77 -20.10 2.79 25.02
N TYR A 78 -19.22 3.56 24.35
CA TYR A 78 -18.25 3.05 23.39
C TYR A 78 -16.79 3.18 23.86
N THR A 79 -16.59 3.79 25.03
CA THR A 79 -15.28 4.01 25.65
C THR A 79 -15.28 3.40 27.06
N GLN A 80 -14.30 2.54 27.33
CA GLN A 80 -14.04 1.96 28.64
C GLN A 80 -13.48 3.01 29.62
N GLU A 81 -13.48 2.72 30.92
CA GLU A 81 -12.95 3.63 31.96
C GLU A 81 -11.48 4.03 31.75
N ASN A 82 -10.69 3.17 31.10
CA ASN A 82 -9.29 3.44 30.75
C ASN A 82 -9.12 4.35 29.52
N GLY A 83 -10.21 4.82 28.90
CA GLY A 83 -10.20 5.68 27.71
C GLY A 83 -10.06 4.94 26.37
N ASN A 84 -9.86 3.62 26.38
CA ASN A 84 -9.85 2.79 25.18
C ASN A 84 -11.27 2.53 24.69
N ILE A 85 -11.40 2.24 23.41
CA ILE A 85 -12.68 1.86 22.82
C ILE A 85 -13.11 0.49 23.36
N ASP A 86 -14.40 0.33 23.64
CA ASP A 86 -15.00 -0.98 23.83
C ASP A 86 -15.14 -1.69 22.47
N PHE A 87 -14.13 -2.48 22.13
CA PHE A 87 -14.10 -3.21 20.86
C PHE A 87 -15.18 -4.28 20.75
N GLU A 88 -15.68 -4.84 21.85
CA GLU A 88 -16.78 -5.80 21.80
C GLU A 88 -18.07 -5.11 21.37
N ARG A 89 -18.33 -3.92 21.91
CA ARG A 89 -19.47 -3.10 21.49
C ARG A 89 -19.33 -2.64 20.05
N ILE A 90 -18.16 -2.12 19.65
CA ILE A 90 -17.95 -1.63 18.28
C ILE A 90 -18.11 -2.72 17.22
N LEU A 91 -17.73 -3.96 17.50
CA LEU A 91 -17.93 -5.07 16.56
C LEU A 91 -19.40 -5.45 16.34
N GLN A 92 -20.31 -5.01 17.22
CA GLN A 92 -21.76 -5.22 17.07
C GLN A 92 -22.40 -4.13 16.21
N CYS A 93 -21.75 -2.98 16.07
CA CYS A 93 -22.26 -1.85 15.29
C CYS A 93 -22.18 -2.10 13.78
N GLN A 94 -23.00 -1.40 13.01
CA GLN A 94 -22.85 -1.34 11.56
C GLN A 94 -21.76 -0.34 11.19
N ILE A 95 -20.70 -0.80 10.52
CA ILE A 95 -19.56 0.04 10.13
C ILE A 95 -19.53 0.20 8.61
N ARG A 96 -19.50 1.45 8.15
CA ARG A 96 -19.40 1.82 6.74
C ARG A 96 -18.12 2.60 6.50
N TYR A 97 -17.46 2.34 5.38
CA TYR A 97 -16.26 3.09 4.99
C TYR A 97 -16.65 4.22 4.04
N THR A 98 -16.31 5.44 4.42
CA THR A 98 -16.60 6.67 3.68
C THR A 98 -15.37 7.14 2.94
N PHE A 99 -14.96 6.34 1.95
CA PHE A 99 -13.90 6.73 1.04
C PHE A 99 -14.27 8.03 0.30
N ASN A 100 -13.28 8.89 0.06
CA ASN A 100 -13.50 10.16 -0.62
C ASN A 100 -14.09 9.94 -2.03
N LYS A 101 -14.67 11.01 -2.60
CA LYS A 101 -15.33 10.94 -3.92
C LYS A 101 -14.39 10.42 -5.00
N TYR A 102 -13.09 10.72 -4.92
CA TYR A 102 -12.09 10.28 -5.88
C TYR A 102 -11.91 8.76 -5.86
N ILE A 103 -11.69 8.18 -4.68
CA ILE A 103 -11.51 6.73 -4.47
C ILE A 103 -12.77 5.97 -4.91
N ARG A 104 -13.96 6.46 -4.54
CA ARG A 104 -15.24 5.85 -4.98
C ARG A 104 -15.42 5.94 -6.49
N LYS A 105 -15.13 7.09 -7.10
CA LYS A 105 -15.21 7.28 -8.56
C LYS A 105 -14.20 6.36 -9.28
N ASN A 106 -13.02 6.16 -8.70
CA ASN A 106 -12.03 5.22 -9.21
C ASN A 106 -12.53 3.78 -9.17
N ALA A 107 -13.10 3.36 -8.02
CA ALA A 107 -13.67 2.04 -7.88
C ALA A 107 -14.74 1.76 -8.95
N VAL A 108 -15.50 2.79 -9.33
CA VAL A 108 -16.50 2.72 -10.41
C VAL A 108 -15.88 2.72 -11.81
N PHE A 109 -14.87 3.54 -12.10
CA PHE A 109 -14.25 3.58 -13.43
C PHE A 109 -13.43 2.34 -13.76
N ASN A 110 -12.80 1.74 -12.76
CA ASN A 110 -11.95 0.56 -12.95
C ASN A 110 -12.67 -0.76 -12.74
N GLN A 111 -14.02 -0.76 -12.79
CA GLN A 111 -14.82 -1.98 -12.63
C GLN A 111 -14.48 -3.05 -13.68
N HIS A 112 -14.08 -2.63 -14.88
CA HIS A 112 -13.77 -3.55 -15.97
C HIS A 112 -12.48 -4.35 -15.77
N ILE A 113 -11.57 -3.90 -14.89
CA ILE A 113 -10.26 -4.53 -14.68
C ILE A 113 -10.27 -5.47 -13.47
N HIS A 114 -11.01 -5.13 -12.40
CA HIS A 114 -10.90 -5.81 -11.10
C HIS A 114 -12.20 -6.33 -10.48
N GLY A 115 -13.34 -6.28 -11.20
CA GLY A 115 -14.64 -6.68 -10.65
C GLY A 115 -15.51 -5.49 -10.28
N ASN A 116 -16.63 -5.71 -9.60
CA ASN A 116 -17.55 -4.60 -9.31
C ASN A 116 -16.92 -3.58 -8.32
N ALA A 117 -17.43 -2.35 -8.27
CA ALA A 117 -16.83 -1.30 -7.44
C ALA A 117 -16.77 -1.67 -5.95
N LYS A 118 -17.73 -2.46 -5.45
CA LYS A 118 -17.75 -2.88 -4.05
C LYS A 118 -16.58 -3.83 -3.76
N GLU A 119 -16.30 -4.78 -4.64
CA GLU A 119 -15.16 -5.69 -4.51
C GLU A 119 -13.82 -4.94 -4.54
N LYS A 120 -13.71 -3.88 -5.35
CA LYS A 120 -12.53 -3.02 -5.38
C LYS A 120 -12.38 -2.16 -4.13
N LEU A 121 -13.48 -1.69 -3.54
CA LEU A 121 -13.43 -0.98 -2.26
C LEU A 121 -13.06 -1.93 -1.11
N ASP A 122 -13.56 -3.17 -1.15
CA ASP A 122 -13.20 -4.21 -0.18
C ASP A 122 -11.72 -4.63 -0.30
N SER A 123 -11.12 -4.56 -1.50
CA SER A 123 -9.70 -4.89 -1.70
C SER A 123 -8.75 -3.85 -1.09
N TYR A 124 -9.19 -2.60 -0.89
CA TYR A 124 -8.38 -1.58 -0.22
C TYR A 124 -8.09 -1.87 1.26
N GLY A 125 -8.66 -2.94 1.80
CA GLY A 125 -8.33 -3.47 3.11
C GLY A 125 -9.11 -2.80 4.25
N PHE A 126 -8.89 -3.36 5.44
CA PHE A 126 -9.66 -3.07 6.64
C PHE A 126 -8.72 -2.86 7.84
N LEU A 127 -9.13 -2.01 8.78
CA LEU A 127 -8.39 -1.85 10.05
C LEU A 127 -8.46 -3.16 10.84
N ALA A 128 -7.32 -3.66 11.31
CA ALA A 128 -7.26 -4.92 12.04
C ALA A 128 -6.20 -4.90 13.14
N LEU A 129 -6.37 -5.76 14.14
CA LEU A 129 -5.35 -6.14 15.11
C LEU A 129 -5.06 -7.62 14.92
N THR A 130 -3.81 -7.95 14.60
CA THR A 130 -3.34 -9.33 14.46
C THR A 130 -2.31 -9.64 15.54
N GLY A 131 -2.27 -10.90 15.99
CA GLY A 131 -1.29 -11.43 16.92
C GLY A 131 -0.44 -12.48 16.23
N SER A 132 0.86 -12.47 16.49
CA SER A 132 1.79 -13.48 16.00
C SER A 132 2.64 -13.99 17.15
N GLN A 133 2.77 -15.31 17.27
CA GLN A 133 3.63 -15.94 18.26
C GLN A 133 4.93 -16.36 17.59
N SER A 134 6.06 -16.04 18.23
CA SER A 134 7.41 -16.36 17.76
C SER A 134 7.62 -17.85 17.42
N GLU A 135 6.91 -18.77 18.08
CA GLU A 135 7.03 -20.23 17.87
C GLU A 135 6.01 -20.83 16.88
N ARG A 136 5.02 -20.05 16.42
CA ARG A 136 4.00 -20.52 15.46
C ARG A 136 3.97 -19.59 14.25
N HIS A 137 4.24 -20.12 13.06
CA HIS A 137 4.17 -19.38 11.78
C HIS A 137 2.75 -18.93 11.34
N GLY A 138 1.82 -18.72 12.28
CA GLY A 138 0.46 -18.25 12.01
C GLY A 138 0.20 -16.90 12.64
N LYS A 139 -0.18 -15.91 11.81
CA LYS A 139 -0.85 -14.69 12.29
C LYS A 139 -2.30 -15.03 12.64
N SER A 140 -2.71 -14.81 13.88
CA SER A 140 -4.11 -14.89 14.30
C SER A 140 -4.74 -13.51 14.27
N THR A 141 -5.84 -13.32 13.55
CA THR A 141 -6.62 -12.08 13.63
C THR A 141 -7.33 -12.04 14.99
N ILE A 142 -7.09 -10.97 15.75
CA ILE A 142 -7.71 -10.74 17.06
C ILE A 142 -8.93 -9.84 16.86
N PHE A 143 -8.76 -8.76 16.10
CA PHE A 143 -9.84 -7.85 15.73
C PHE A 143 -9.77 -7.52 14.24
N LYS A 144 -10.92 -7.39 13.59
CA LYS A 144 -11.01 -6.90 12.20
C LYS A 144 -12.29 -6.10 12.01
N ILE A 145 -12.12 -4.86 11.63
CA ILE A 145 -13.20 -3.90 11.42
C ILE A 145 -13.45 -3.88 9.94
N LYS A 146 -14.52 -4.55 9.50
CA LYS A 146 -14.84 -4.69 8.08
C LYS A 146 -16.28 -4.27 7.82
N ASN A 147 -16.55 -3.96 6.57
CA ASN A 147 -17.90 -3.70 6.10
C ASN A 147 -18.68 -5.03 6.03
N GLU A 148 -19.30 -5.46 7.13
CA GLU A 148 -20.21 -6.61 7.11
C GLU A 148 -21.62 -6.14 6.71
N GLU A 149 -21.91 -6.10 5.42
CA GLU A 149 -23.29 -6.39 5.01
C GLU A 149 -23.53 -7.89 5.20
N LYS A 150 -24.36 -8.25 6.20
CA LYS A 150 -24.86 -9.62 6.35
C LYS A 150 -25.61 -10.04 5.08
N GLY A 151 -24.97 -10.89 4.28
CA GLY A 151 -25.63 -11.82 3.36
C GLY A 151 -25.80 -11.34 1.92
N GLY A 152 -24.84 -11.70 1.08
CA GLY A 152 -25.01 -11.78 -0.37
C GLY A 152 -24.12 -12.89 -0.93
N THR A 153 -24.71 -14.04 -1.24
CA THR A 153 -24.07 -15.24 -1.80
C THR A 153 -23.15 -14.91 -2.98
N ARG A 154 -21.84 -15.19 -2.82
CA ARG A 154 -20.87 -15.14 -3.91
C ARG A 154 -21.01 -16.38 -4.80
N ASN A 155 -21.42 -16.19 -6.04
CA ASN A 155 -21.20 -17.17 -7.10
C ASN A 155 -19.73 -17.11 -7.52
N GLY A 156 -19.10 -18.27 -7.54
CA GLY A 156 -17.68 -18.43 -7.86
C GLY A 156 -17.39 -18.28 -9.34
N PHE A 157 -16.19 -17.76 -9.64
CA PHE A 157 -15.49 -18.05 -10.87
C PHE A 157 -14.03 -18.36 -10.55
N ALA A 158 -13.69 -19.65 -10.66
CA ALA A 158 -12.33 -20.12 -10.69
C ALA A 158 -11.65 -19.62 -11.97
N ARG A 159 -10.56 -18.85 -11.83
CA ARG A 159 -9.67 -18.53 -12.95
C ARG A 159 -8.90 -19.80 -13.34
N ARG A 160 -9.07 -20.21 -14.60
CA ARG A 160 -8.29 -21.30 -15.21
C ARG A 160 -6.81 -20.93 -15.24
N LYS A 161 -5.96 -21.79 -14.69
CA LYS A 161 -4.51 -21.81 -14.97
C LYS A 161 -4.31 -22.00 -16.47
N LYS A 162 -3.49 -21.17 -17.10
CA LYS A 162 -2.91 -21.46 -18.41
C LYS A 162 -1.56 -22.13 -18.18
N GLU A 163 -1.47 -23.40 -18.57
CA GLU A 163 -0.23 -24.16 -18.66
C GLU A 163 0.43 -23.93 -20.03
N ASN A 164 1.77 -23.83 -20.02
CA ASN A 164 2.71 -23.97 -21.13
C ASN A 164 2.46 -23.17 -22.41
N TYR A 165 2.95 -21.93 -22.45
CA TYR A 165 3.36 -21.28 -23.70
C TYR A 165 4.87 -21.39 -23.85
N GLN A 166 5.34 -21.92 -24.98
CA GLN A 166 6.71 -21.65 -25.41
C GLN A 166 6.82 -20.14 -25.62
N LEU A 167 7.65 -19.46 -24.80
CA LEU A 167 7.90 -18.03 -24.91
C LEU A 167 8.34 -17.67 -26.32
N ASN A 168 7.73 -16.63 -26.90
CA ASN A 168 8.11 -16.15 -28.21
C ASN A 168 9.51 -15.46 -28.14
N TYR A 169 10.12 -15.19 -29.29
CA TYR A 169 11.46 -14.60 -29.36
C TYR A 169 11.56 -13.26 -28.61
N PHE A 170 10.53 -12.41 -28.68
CA PHE A 170 10.50 -11.12 -28.01
C PHE A 170 10.39 -11.24 -26.49
N ASP A 171 9.59 -12.18 -25.98
CA ASP A 171 9.48 -12.42 -24.54
C ASP A 171 10.83 -12.89 -23.95
N LYS A 172 11.59 -13.69 -24.72
CA LYS A 172 12.94 -14.11 -24.33
C LYS A 172 13.91 -12.92 -24.30
N LEU A 173 13.82 -12.00 -25.26
CA LEU A 173 14.63 -10.78 -25.26
C LEU A 173 14.30 -9.89 -24.05
N LYS A 174 13.01 -9.69 -23.74
CA LYS A 174 12.59 -8.95 -22.54
C LYS A 174 13.15 -9.54 -21.25
N ILE A 175 13.11 -10.87 -21.13
CA ILE A 175 13.67 -11.57 -19.96
C ILE A 175 15.19 -11.42 -19.90
N GLN A 176 15.90 -11.44 -21.03
CA GLN A 176 17.35 -11.21 -21.08
C GLN A 176 17.70 -9.79 -20.64
N GLU A 177 17.03 -8.78 -21.20
CA GLU A 177 17.19 -7.36 -20.85
C GLU A 177 16.97 -7.14 -19.35
N VAL A 178 15.86 -7.66 -18.81
CA VAL A 178 15.52 -7.55 -17.39
C VAL A 178 16.57 -8.21 -16.49
N ARG A 179 17.15 -9.34 -16.92
CA ARG A 179 18.24 -9.99 -16.18
C ARG A 179 19.52 -9.15 -16.18
N GLU A 180 19.87 -8.58 -17.32
CA GLU A 180 21.03 -7.68 -17.44
C GLU A 180 20.87 -6.46 -16.52
N ILE A 181 19.68 -5.84 -16.52
CA ILE A 181 19.35 -4.74 -15.60
C ILE A 181 19.44 -5.20 -14.14
N PHE A 182 18.88 -6.37 -13.80
CA PHE A 182 18.91 -6.89 -12.44
C PHE A 182 20.33 -7.06 -11.91
N TYR A 183 21.26 -7.59 -12.71
CA TYR A 183 22.66 -7.80 -12.29
C TYR A 183 23.56 -6.56 -12.44
N ASN A 184 23.10 -5.49 -13.08
CA ASN A 184 23.87 -4.26 -13.19
C ASN A 184 23.90 -3.49 -11.86
N GLU A 185 24.86 -3.79 -10.99
CA GLU A 185 25.00 -3.18 -9.65
C GLU A 185 25.23 -1.66 -9.69
N GLU A 186 25.72 -1.12 -10.81
CA GLU A 186 26.03 0.31 -10.96
C GLU A 186 24.82 1.16 -11.38
N ASN A 187 23.62 0.59 -11.52
CA ASN A 187 22.46 1.29 -12.08
C ASN A 187 21.23 1.35 -11.17
N ASN A 188 21.38 2.03 -10.03
CA ASN A 188 20.27 2.31 -9.10
C ASN A 188 19.31 3.40 -9.61
N TYR A 189 19.58 4.05 -10.75
CA TYR A 189 18.63 4.95 -11.40
C TYR A 189 17.55 4.18 -12.17
N GLN A 190 17.91 3.06 -12.80
CA GLN A 190 16.98 2.26 -13.62
C GLN A 190 16.21 1.20 -12.85
N LYS A 191 16.71 0.66 -11.73
CA LYS A 191 16.09 -0.53 -11.11
C LYS A 191 15.73 -0.35 -9.63
N VAL A 192 14.63 -0.98 -9.21
CA VAL A 192 14.29 -1.21 -7.79
C VAL A 192 13.83 -2.63 -7.60
N ILE A 193 14.31 -3.27 -6.55
CA ILE A 193 13.75 -4.52 -6.06
C ILE A 193 12.91 -4.19 -4.84
N LEU A 194 11.61 -4.49 -4.91
CA LEU A 194 10.72 -4.31 -3.79
C LEU A 194 11.03 -5.36 -2.73
N ASN A 195 11.42 -4.90 -1.55
CA ASN A 195 11.79 -5.73 -0.40
C ASN A 195 10.89 -5.49 0.82
N THR A 196 9.75 -4.80 0.63
CA THR A 196 8.91 -4.29 1.71
C THR A 196 7.43 -4.36 1.35
N ASP A 197 6.60 -4.61 2.35
CA ASP A 197 5.14 -4.47 2.32
C ASP A 197 4.66 -3.18 3.00
N SER A 198 5.58 -2.27 3.36
CA SER A 198 5.22 -0.96 3.89
C SER A 198 4.75 -0.05 2.78
N PHE A 199 3.52 0.46 2.89
CA PHE A 199 2.99 1.47 1.96
C PHE A 199 3.90 2.68 1.84
N LEU A 200 4.51 3.12 2.94
CA LEU A 200 5.35 4.31 2.97
C LEU A 200 6.62 4.14 2.16
N GLU A 201 7.29 2.99 2.32
CA GLU A 201 8.46 2.67 1.51
C GLU A 201 8.06 2.51 0.04
N PHE A 202 6.87 1.98 -0.23
CA PHE A 202 6.32 1.89 -1.57
C PHE A 202 6.06 3.27 -2.19
N GLU A 203 5.47 4.20 -1.44
CA GLU A 203 5.22 5.58 -1.85
C GLU A 203 6.54 6.32 -2.12
N LYS A 204 7.55 6.15 -1.26
CA LYS A 204 8.91 6.68 -1.47
C LYS A 204 9.51 6.18 -2.78
N ILE A 205 9.48 4.86 -2.99
CA ILE A 205 9.98 4.21 -4.22
C ILE A 205 9.24 4.80 -5.44
N PHE A 206 7.92 4.83 -5.39
CA PHE A 206 7.09 5.33 -6.48
C PHE A 206 7.38 6.80 -6.82
N LEU A 207 7.42 7.67 -5.82
CA LEU A 207 7.72 9.10 -6.01
C LEU A 207 9.14 9.31 -6.52
N SER A 208 10.13 8.55 -6.01
CA SER A 208 11.50 8.60 -6.51
C SER A 208 11.59 8.22 -7.99
N ILE A 209 10.85 7.19 -8.43
CA ILE A 209 10.79 6.76 -9.83
C ILE A 209 10.19 7.87 -10.71
N ASN A 210 9.10 8.49 -10.26
CA ASN A 210 8.48 9.61 -10.96
C ASN A 210 9.37 10.85 -11.03
N ASN A 211 10.19 11.10 -10.02
CA ASN A 211 11.09 12.26 -9.97
C ASN A 211 12.46 12.00 -10.60
N THR A 212 12.68 10.82 -11.19
CA THR A 212 13.92 10.51 -11.94
C THR A 212 13.66 10.67 -13.42
N PHE A 213 14.40 11.52 -14.13
CA PHE A 213 14.10 11.83 -15.54
C PHE A 213 14.90 10.98 -16.53
N PHE A 214 14.58 11.08 -17.82
CA PHE A 214 15.41 10.64 -18.97
C PHE A 214 15.71 9.15 -19.14
N ILE A 215 15.14 8.28 -18.31
CA ILE A 215 15.42 6.84 -18.37
C ILE A 215 14.17 6.02 -18.08
N THR A 216 14.06 4.84 -18.71
CA THR A 216 13.06 3.83 -18.36
C THR A 216 13.46 3.14 -17.06
N LYS A 217 12.52 3.01 -16.13
CA LYS A 217 12.77 2.38 -14.83
C LYS A 217 12.01 1.07 -14.72
N TYR A 218 12.57 0.15 -13.96
CA TYR A 218 12.10 -1.22 -13.77
C TYR A 218 11.90 -1.46 -12.28
N LEU A 219 10.67 -1.78 -11.91
CA LEU A 219 10.29 -2.18 -10.56
C LEU A 219 10.10 -3.70 -10.53
N PHE A 220 10.97 -4.39 -9.80
CA PHE A 220 10.92 -5.83 -9.58
C PHE A 220 10.09 -6.11 -8.34
N VAL A 221 8.92 -6.72 -8.52
CA VAL A 221 7.99 -7.09 -7.45
C VAL A 221 8.06 -8.60 -7.26
N PRO A 222 8.60 -9.11 -6.13
CA PRO A 222 8.62 -10.54 -5.90
C PRO A 222 7.20 -11.09 -5.72
N LYS A 223 6.96 -12.32 -6.19
CA LYS A 223 5.63 -12.93 -6.29
C LYS A 223 4.80 -12.94 -5.00
N ASN A 224 5.47 -13.07 -3.85
CA ASN A 224 4.82 -13.00 -2.54
C ASN A 224 4.16 -11.62 -2.26
N TYR A 225 4.58 -10.56 -2.95
CA TYR A 225 4.04 -9.22 -2.82
C TYR A 225 3.15 -8.78 -4.00
N GLU A 226 3.00 -9.59 -5.06
CA GLU A 226 2.34 -9.21 -6.32
C GLU A 226 0.97 -8.55 -6.12
N LYS A 227 0.07 -9.23 -5.39
CA LYS A 227 -1.32 -8.77 -5.23
C LYS A 227 -1.37 -7.42 -4.52
N TYR A 228 -0.65 -7.29 -3.41
CA TYR A 228 -0.59 -6.08 -2.60
C TYR A 228 0.07 -4.92 -3.37
N SER A 229 1.17 -5.21 -4.06
CA SER A 229 1.95 -4.22 -4.82
C SER A 229 1.17 -3.65 -6.00
N THR A 230 0.39 -4.50 -6.70
CA THR A 230 -0.46 -4.05 -7.81
C THR A 230 -1.54 -3.08 -7.32
N GLU A 231 -2.20 -3.42 -6.21
CA GLU A 231 -3.24 -2.58 -5.60
C GLU A 231 -2.68 -1.22 -5.13
N ILE A 232 -1.45 -1.21 -4.59
CA ILE A 232 -0.76 0.02 -4.17
C ILE A 232 -0.29 0.85 -5.35
N LEU A 233 0.31 0.23 -6.38
CA LEU A 233 0.78 0.94 -7.57
C LEU A 233 -0.38 1.68 -8.23
N ASP A 234 -1.53 1.01 -8.41
CA ASP A 234 -2.73 1.63 -8.95
C ASP A 234 -3.17 2.84 -8.13
N LEU A 235 -3.14 2.73 -6.80
CA LEU A 235 -3.50 3.80 -5.89
C LEU A 235 -2.51 4.99 -5.98
N LEU A 236 -1.22 4.72 -6.11
CA LEU A 236 -0.17 5.74 -6.19
C LEU A 236 -0.17 6.48 -7.53
N VAL A 237 -0.27 5.77 -8.66
CA VAL A 237 -0.48 6.37 -10.01
C VAL A 237 -1.64 7.35 -9.95
N GLN A 238 -2.75 6.93 -9.36
CA GLN A 238 -3.94 7.77 -9.25
C GLN A 238 -3.79 8.96 -8.31
N THR A 239 -3.04 8.81 -7.23
CA THR A 239 -2.88 9.88 -6.23
C THR A 239 -1.98 11.00 -6.72
N TYR A 240 -1.00 10.66 -7.55
CA TYR A 240 0.12 11.52 -7.89
C TYR A 240 0.20 11.90 -9.37
N SER A 241 -0.14 11.01 -10.32
CA SER A 241 -0.24 11.37 -11.74
C SER A 241 -0.84 10.23 -12.59
N ASN A 242 -2.04 10.45 -13.15
CA ASN A 242 -2.67 9.48 -14.06
C ASN A 242 -1.93 9.31 -15.39
N GLU A 243 -0.99 10.22 -15.71
CA GLU A 243 -0.18 10.19 -16.93
C GLU A 243 1.04 9.29 -16.76
N ASN A 244 1.54 9.14 -15.53
CA ASN A 244 2.69 8.31 -15.20
C ASN A 244 2.26 6.89 -14.86
N LYS A 245 2.14 6.03 -15.87
CA LYS A 245 1.72 4.64 -15.70
C LYS A 245 2.91 3.73 -15.41
N PHE A 246 2.67 2.76 -14.53
CA PHE A 246 3.50 1.56 -14.44
C PHE A 246 2.83 0.48 -15.29
N GLU A 247 3.57 -0.07 -16.24
CA GLU A 247 3.08 -1.10 -17.14
C GLU A 247 3.75 -2.43 -16.84
N PHE A 248 2.98 -3.51 -16.83
CA PHE A 248 3.57 -4.84 -16.68
C PHE A 248 4.44 -5.15 -17.91
N TYR A 249 5.72 -5.45 -17.68
CA TYR A 249 6.69 -5.68 -18.74
C TYR A 249 6.89 -7.16 -19.03
N THR A 250 7.24 -7.93 -17.99
CA THR A 250 7.49 -9.38 -18.05
C THR A 250 7.53 -9.97 -16.64
N ASP A 251 7.58 -11.30 -16.54
CA ASP A 251 7.89 -12.01 -15.31
C ASP A 251 9.15 -12.87 -15.50
N VAL A 252 9.98 -12.96 -14.46
CA VAL A 252 11.28 -13.62 -14.54
C VAL A 252 11.63 -14.29 -13.23
N GLU A 253 12.27 -15.46 -13.32
CA GLU A 253 12.92 -16.11 -12.19
C GLU A 253 14.41 -15.77 -12.18
N ILE A 254 14.87 -15.21 -11.05
CA ILE A 254 16.25 -14.83 -10.79
C ILE A 254 16.61 -15.36 -9.40
N GLU A 255 17.69 -16.14 -9.32
CA GLU A 255 18.19 -16.72 -8.05
C GLU A 255 17.11 -17.49 -7.25
N GLY A 256 16.17 -18.15 -7.93
CA GLY A 256 15.10 -18.92 -7.31
C GLY A 256 13.94 -18.09 -6.77
N VAL A 257 13.93 -16.77 -7.03
CA VAL A 257 12.82 -15.86 -6.71
C VAL A 257 12.12 -15.47 -8.00
N HIS A 258 10.79 -15.63 -8.01
CA HIS A 258 9.95 -15.20 -9.13
C HIS A 258 9.52 -13.74 -8.95
N PHE A 259 9.81 -12.91 -9.94
CA PHE A 259 9.50 -11.48 -9.96
C PHE A 259 8.52 -11.15 -11.09
N TYR A 260 7.55 -10.29 -10.78
CA TYR A 260 6.80 -9.52 -11.77
C TYR A 260 7.48 -8.17 -11.95
N VAL A 261 7.80 -7.81 -13.20
CA VAL A 261 8.56 -6.61 -13.51
C VAL A 261 7.65 -5.59 -14.18
N TYR A 262 7.60 -4.39 -13.61
CA TYR A 262 6.85 -3.26 -14.14
C TYR A 262 7.82 -2.21 -14.68
N THR A 263 7.52 -1.64 -15.84
CA THR A 263 8.27 -0.52 -16.40
C THR A 263 7.55 0.79 -16.17
N HIS A 264 8.33 1.86 -16.01
CA HIS A 264 7.84 3.22 -15.95
C HIS A 264 8.67 4.13 -16.86
N GLU A 265 7.98 4.74 -17.81
CA GLU A 265 8.51 5.79 -18.68
C GLU A 265 7.90 7.13 -18.25
N ASN A 266 8.76 8.10 -17.93
CA ASN A 266 8.29 9.41 -17.51
C ASN A 266 7.84 10.22 -18.73
N ILE A 267 6.59 10.68 -18.70
CA ILE A 267 6.01 11.53 -19.76
C ILE A 267 6.19 13.02 -19.43
N SER A 268 6.40 13.36 -18.14
CA SER A 268 6.52 14.73 -17.64
C SER A 268 7.84 14.96 -16.86
N CYS A 269 8.40 16.16 -16.98
CA CYS A 269 9.57 16.63 -16.24
C CYS A 269 9.22 17.34 -14.91
N SER A 270 8.00 17.18 -14.38
CA SER A 270 7.56 17.85 -13.16
C SER A 270 7.89 17.05 -11.89
N LEU A 271 8.53 17.71 -10.92
CA LEU A 271 8.71 17.14 -9.59
C LEU A 271 7.37 16.97 -8.86
N THR A 272 7.16 15.77 -8.33
CA THR A 272 5.96 15.37 -7.60
C THR A 272 6.30 15.16 -6.13
N TYR A 273 5.62 15.91 -5.27
CA TYR A 273 5.77 15.85 -3.82
C TYR A 273 4.76 14.88 -3.21
N SER A 274 5.11 14.24 -2.11
CA SER A 274 4.17 13.46 -1.30
C SER A 274 3.06 14.36 -0.75
N LYS A 275 1.95 13.76 -0.31
CA LYS A 275 0.89 14.51 0.40
C LYS A 275 1.36 15.14 1.71
N THR A 276 2.46 14.66 2.28
CA THR A 276 3.12 15.23 3.46
C THR A 276 4.13 16.33 3.12
N GLY A 277 4.27 16.70 1.85
CA GLY A 277 5.17 17.75 1.37
C GLY A 277 6.62 17.33 1.19
N LYS A 278 6.92 16.03 1.28
CA LYS A 278 8.27 15.49 1.12
C LYS A 278 8.57 15.24 -0.36
N LEU A 279 9.83 15.44 -0.74
CA LEU A 279 10.33 15.13 -2.08
C LEU A 279 11.29 13.94 -1.98
N TYR A 280 11.07 12.96 -2.84
CA TYR A 280 11.93 11.77 -2.94
C TYR A 280 12.51 11.71 -4.36
N ILE A 281 13.81 11.51 -4.46
CA ILE A 281 14.56 11.40 -5.72
C ILE A 281 15.38 10.11 -5.74
N ARG A 282 16.07 9.84 -6.83
CA ARG A 282 17.03 8.74 -6.91
C ARG A 282 18.44 9.25 -7.16
N ASP A 283 19.40 8.61 -6.52
CA ASP A 283 20.82 8.76 -6.79
C ASP A 283 21.48 7.38 -7.01
N PHE A 284 22.80 7.36 -7.11
CA PHE A 284 23.56 6.11 -7.27
C PHE A 284 23.39 5.13 -6.09
N ASN A 285 22.95 5.58 -4.92
CA ASN A 285 22.69 4.75 -3.74
C ASN A 285 21.24 4.25 -3.68
N GLY A 286 20.36 4.72 -4.57
CA GLY A 286 18.95 4.35 -4.59
C GLY A 286 18.04 5.52 -4.24
N VAL A 287 17.07 5.28 -3.35
CA VAL A 287 16.04 6.27 -3.01
C VAL A 287 16.55 7.22 -1.93
N LYS A 288 16.42 8.53 -2.18
CA LYS A 288 16.84 9.60 -1.25
C LYS A 288 15.69 10.56 -0.97
N GLU A 289 15.46 10.87 0.31
CA GLU A 289 14.62 12.00 0.73
C GLU A 289 15.42 13.30 0.61
N VAL A 290 14.84 14.31 -0.02
CA VAL A 290 15.47 15.61 -0.23
C VAL A 290 15.44 16.42 1.06
N ASP A 291 16.56 17.01 1.42
CA ASP A 291 16.79 17.84 2.61
C ASP A 291 17.50 19.16 2.24
N GLU A 292 17.81 20.00 3.24
CA GLU A 292 18.54 21.26 3.03
C GLU A 292 19.96 21.10 2.47
N HIS A 293 20.52 19.89 2.46
CA HIS A 293 21.85 19.58 1.93
C HIS A 293 21.81 19.05 0.50
N THR A 294 20.63 18.74 -0.01
CA THR A 294 20.44 18.24 -1.37
C THR A 294 20.58 19.40 -2.37
N THR A 295 21.52 19.24 -3.29
CA THR A 295 21.83 20.26 -4.30
C THR A 295 20.95 20.09 -5.54
N PHE A 296 20.86 21.13 -6.36
CA PHE A 296 20.14 21.05 -7.63
C PHE A 296 20.76 19.98 -8.56
N SER A 297 22.10 19.88 -8.58
CA SER A 297 22.81 18.84 -9.35
C SER A 297 22.39 17.43 -8.95
N ASP A 298 22.12 17.16 -7.67
CA ASP A 298 21.62 15.85 -7.22
C ASP A 298 20.25 15.49 -7.83
N ILE A 299 19.48 16.47 -8.29
CA ILE A 299 18.13 16.30 -8.85
C ILE A 299 18.17 16.14 -10.38
N ILE A 300 19.08 16.85 -11.06
CA ILE A 300 19.12 16.92 -12.53
C ILE A 300 20.25 16.11 -13.16
N GLU A 301 21.37 15.89 -12.46
CA GLU A 301 22.53 15.18 -12.99
C GLU A 301 22.44 13.70 -12.63
N ILE A 302 22.06 12.88 -13.62
CA ILE A 302 22.33 11.44 -13.53
C ILE A 302 23.83 11.28 -13.77
N GLN A 303 24.58 10.84 -12.74
CA GLN A 303 25.98 10.43 -12.92
C GLN A 303 26.02 9.15 -13.76
N THR A 304 25.89 9.28 -15.08
CA THR A 304 26.08 8.15 -16.00
C THR A 304 27.56 8.07 -16.37
N ASN A 305 28.13 6.87 -16.24
CA ASN A 305 29.37 6.50 -16.95
C ASN A 305 29.11 6.26 -18.45
N ASP A 306 27.84 6.28 -18.86
CA ASP A 306 27.39 6.07 -20.24
C ASP A 306 27.42 7.38 -21.04
N GLN A 307 28.36 7.44 -21.98
CA GLN A 307 28.62 8.59 -22.84
C GLN A 307 27.46 8.86 -23.82
N GLU A 308 26.69 7.84 -24.24
CA GLU A 308 25.52 8.05 -25.11
C GLU A 308 24.38 8.76 -24.37
N LEU A 309 24.14 8.40 -23.12
CA LEU A 309 23.12 9.03 -22.28
C LEU A 309 23.48 10.47 -21.90
N LYS A 310 24.76 10.76 -21.64
CA LYS A 310 25.25 12.15 -21.49
C LYS A 310 24.98 12.99 -22.72
N ASN A 311 25.27 12.46 -23.91
CA ASN A 311 25.03 13.18 -25.15
C ASN A 311 23.53 13.47 -25.38
N ILE A 312 22.62 12.57 -24.96
CA ILE A 312 21.17 12.81 -25.05
C ILE A 312 20.71 13.89 -24.06
N ILE A 313 21.24 13.88 -22.83
CA ILE A 313 20.92 14.87 -21.79
C ILE A 313 21.44 16.26 -22.17
N GLU A 314 22.62 16.38 -22.79
CA GLU A 314 23.20 17.66 -23.24
C GLU A 314 22.51 18.29 -24.46
N ILE A 315 21.69 17.54 -25.19
CA ILE A 315 20.95 18.03 -26.37
C ILE A 315 19.59 18.68 -26.01
N ILE A 316 19.04 18.40 -24.82
CA ILE A 316 17.76 18.94 -24.32
C ILE A 316 17.99 20.29 -23.63
#